data_AF-A0A3B0YJ13-F1
#
_entry.id   AF-A0A3B0YJ13-F1
#
_cell.length_a   1.000
_cell.length_b   1.000
_cell.length_c   1.000
_cell.angle_alpha   90.00
_cell.angle_beta   90.00
_cell.angle_gamma   90.00
#
_symmetry.space_group_name_H-M   'P 1'
#
loop_
_entity.id
_entity.type
_entity.pdbx_description
1 polymer ?
#
loop_
_entity_poly.entity_id
_entity_poly.type
_entity_poly.pdbx_seq_one_letter_code
_entity_poly.pdbx_strand_id
1 'polypeptide(L)'
;MKSHLVMGAVSACVLTIVTQSAQAVPVTGQGTWESTLQGRDLDGNAATYEAYYDTVLDITWLTDANLATSNSFGLAYDTDLGTFQPGDPSSMTGYINSNGSMSWPGTRFWFEAMNNSGYLGYNDWRLPTMIDTGAPGCEAIVFSGTDCGYNVLTVDTSGTVYSEMATLFYNTLGNDASRREDGSIRNGNRLTNTGPFANLLSDYYWSEMEDQSDPLFNAWYLRFRSGLQFPGFKANQFYALAVRDGDVSAVPVPAAVWLFGSGLIGLIGLARRKNAAYQQA
;
A
#
# COMPACT_ATOMS: atom_id res chain seq x y z
N MET A 1 30.70 25.15 -64.23
CA MET A 1 29.58 25.39 -63.29
C MET A 1 28.79 24.09 -63.22
N LYS A 2 29.10 23.12 -62.36
CA LYS A 2 28.79 23.02 -60.92
C LYS A 2 27.37 23.48 -60.56
N SER A 3 26.44 22.53 -60.51
CA SER A 3 25.49 22.36 -59.40
C SER A 3 24.69 21.05 -59.57
N HIS A 4 25.08 20.03 -58.81
CA HIS A 4 24.25 18.86 -58.54
C HIS A 4 23.25 19.24 -57.45
N LEU A 5 21.95 19.12 -57.73
CA LEU A 5 20.90 19.26 -56.71
C LEU A 5 20.65 17.87 -56.12
N VAL A 6 21.15 17.65 -54.91
CA VAL A 6 20.86 16.45 -54.10
C VAL A 6 19.57 16.74 -53.33
N MET A 7 18.51 16.02 -53.65
CA MET A 7 17.24 16.04 -52.90
C MET A 7 17.43 15.19 -51.63
N GLY A 8 17.60 15.84 -50.48
CA GLY A 8 17.69 15.18 -49.18
C GLY A 8 16.31 14.73 -48.71
N ALA A 9 16.14 13.43 -48.47
CA ALA A 9 14.97 12.88 -47.80
C ALA A 9 15.04 13.23 -46.31
N VAL A 10 14.12 14.07 -45.83
CA VAL A 10 13.93 14.34 -44.41
C VAL A 10 13.10 13.20 -43.83
N SER A 11 13.76 12.25 -43.18
CA SER A 11 13.10 11.21 -42.38
C SER A 11 12.65 11.84 -41.05
N ALA A 12 11.35 12.07 -40.91
CA ALA A 12 10.75 12.53 -39.67
C ALA A 12 10.68 11.35 -38.68
N CYS A 13 11.69 11.22 -37.81
CA CYS A 13 11.60 10.38 -36.62
C CYS A 13 10.56 11.00 -35.67
N VAL A 14 9.36 10.43 -35.65
CA VAL A 14 8.38 10.69 -34.58
C VAL A 14 8.94 10.05 -33.31
N LEU A 15 9.57 10.88 -32.47
CA LEU A 15 9.99 10.48 -31.13
C LEU A 15 8.74 10.50 -30.24
N THR A 16 8.06 9.36 -30.12
CA THR A 16 7.04 9.20 -29.07
C THR A 16 7.75 9.21 -27.73
N ILE A 17 7.74 10.35 -27.05
CA ILE A 17 8.14 10.44 -25.65
C ILE A 17 7.02 9.76 -24.85
N VAL A 18 7.18 8.47 -24.57
CA VAL A 18 6.44 7.82 -23.50
C VAL A 18 7.04 8.37 -22.21
N THR A 19 6.41 9.37 -21.60
CA THR A 19 6.72 9.74 -20.24
C THR A 19 6.27 8.59 -19.34
N GLN A 20 7.16 7.61 -19.13
CA GLN A 20 6.99 6.70 -18.00
C GLN A 20 7.06 7.56 -16.75
N SER A 21 5.93 7.76 -16.07
CA SER A 21 5.96 8.19 -14.69
C SER A 21 6.80 7.16 -13.95
N ALA A 22 8.00 7.54 -13.52
CA ALA A 22 8.85 6.68 -12.70
C ALA A 22 8.06 6.35 -11.43
N GLN A 23 7.52 5.14 -11.37
CA GLN A 23 6.94 4.60 -10.14
C GLN A 23 8.08 4.49 -9.14
N ALA A 24 7.81 4.84 -7.90
CA ALA A 24 8.79 4.64 -6.84
C ALA A 24 9.09 3.14 -6.69
N VAL A 25 10.32 2.84 -6.28
CA VAL A 25 10.84 1.47 -6.13
C VAL A 25 11.34 1.34 -4.70
N PRO A 26 11.39 0.13 -4.11
CA PRO A 26 12.10 -0.08 -2.86
C PRO A 26 13.52 0.51 -2.87
N VAL A 27 13.87 1.23 -1.81
CA VAL A 27 15.19 1.82 -1.59
C VAL A 27 15.81 1.21 -0.33
N THR A 28 16.84 0.38 -0.52
CA THR A 28 17.60 -0.23 0.58
C THR A 28 18.21 0.82 1.49
N GLY A 29 18.06 0.63 2.81
CA GLY A 29 18.54 1.56 3.83
C GLY A 29 17.74 2.87 3.99
N GLN A 30 16.65 3.06 3.25
CA GLN A 30 15.73 4.19 3.47
C GLN A 30 14.56 3.77 4.36
N GLY A 31 14.38 4.44 5.50
CA GLY A 31 13.38 4.07 6.51
C GLY A 31 13.80 2.83 7.31
N THR A 32 12.83 2.18 7.94
CA THR A 32 13.05 0.99 8.78
C THR A 32 12.42 -0.29 8.25
N TRP A 33 11.79 -0.26 7.08
CA TRP A 33 11.00 -1.38 6.55
C TRP A 33 11.77 -2.71 6.47
N GLU A 34 13.07 -2.69 6.21
CA GLU A 34 13.91 -3.90 6.13
C GLU A 34 14.03 -4.64 7.47
N SER A 35 13.81 -3.96 8.60
CA SER A 35 13.87 -4.55 9.94
C SER A 35 12.53 -4.62 10.65
N THR A 36 11.58 -3.75 10.32
CA THR A 36 10.28 -3.67 11.00
C THR A 36 9.15 -4.39 10.26
N LEU A 37 9.27 -4.61 8.94
CA LEU A 37 8.28 -5.36 8.17
C LEU A 37 8.71 -6.81 7.99
N GLN A 38 7.87 -7.73 8.43
CA GLN A 38 8.09 -9.17 8.32
C GLN A 38 7.06 -9.80 7.39
N GLY A 39 7.52 -10.39 6.29
CA GLY A 39 6.65 -11.05 5.31
C GLY A 39 5.84 -12.21 5.90
N ARG A 40 4.62 -12.38 5.40
CA ARG A 40 3.70 -13.45 5.77
C ARG A 40 3.17 -14.11 4.50
N ASP A 41 3.47 -15.39 4.38
CA ASP A 41 2.95 -16.29 3.33
C ASP A 41 1.59 -16.82 3.81
N LEU A 42 0.53 -16.41 3.13
CA LEU A 42 -0.86 -16.70 3.49
C LEU A 42 -1.56 -17.62 2.49
N ASP A 43 -0.94 -17.91 1.34
CA ASP A 43 -1.49 -18.80 0.31
C ASP A 43 -0.68 -20.10 0.12
N GLY A 44 0.43 -20.25 0.85
CA GLY A 44 1.35 -21.39 0.78
C GLY A 44 2.38 -21.30 -0.36
N ASN A 45 2.41 -20.17 -1.09
CA ASN A 45 3.42 -19.88 -2.08
C ASN A 45 4.62 -19.16 -1.43
N ALA A 46 5.61 -19.96 -1.02
CA ALA A 46 6.83 -19.45 -0.40
C ALA A 46 7.69 -18.49 -1.26
N ALA A 47 7.30 -18.22 -2.52
CA ALA A 47 7.95 -17.22 -3.37
C ALA A 47 7.43 -15.79 -3.16
N THR A 48 6.26 -15.62 -2.54
CA THR A 48 5.62 -14.32 -2.32
C THR A 48 5.21 -14.15 -0.86
N TYR A 49 4.95 -12.90 -0.50
CA TYR A 49 4.31 -12.55 0.76
C TYR A 49 3.07 -11.73 0.44
N GLU A 50 1.92 -12.18 0.93
CA GLU A 50 0.64 -11.51 0.68
C GLU A 50 0.41 -10.37 1.67
N ALA A 51 1.14 -10.40 2.79
CA ALA A 51 1.10 -9.36 3.80
C ALA A 51 2.46 -9.18 4.51
N TYR A 52 2.61 -8.03 5.18
CA TYR A 52 3.76 -7.69 6.00
C TYR A 52 3.31 -7.26 7.39
N TYR A 53 3.72 -8.03 8.40
CA TYR A 53 3.55 -7.66 9.79
C TYR A 53 4.52 -6.54 10.16
N ASP A 54 4.00 -5.42 10.65
CA ASP A 54 4.74 -4.27 11.14
C ASP A 54 4.93 -4.38 12.65
N THR A 55 6.15 -4.71 13.07
CA THR A 55 6.48 -4.94 14.48
C THR A 55 6.46 -3.66 15.33
N VAL A 56 6.42 -2.48 14.73
CA VAL A 56 6.36 -1.20 15.44
C VAL A 56 4.91 -0.84 15.75
N LEU A 57 4.03 -1.08 14.78
CA LEU A 57 2.62 -0.74 14.87
C LEU A 57 1.74 -1.86 15.45
N ASP A 58 2.26 -3.10 15.50
CA ASP A 58 1.50 -4.30 15.85
C ASP A 58 0.26 -4.46 14.95
N ILE A 59 0.48 -4.30 13.64
CA ILE A 59 -0.53 -4.48 12.59
C ILE A 59 0.07 -5.23 11.40
N THR A 60 -0.78 -5.81 10.58
CA THR A 60 -0.37 -6.48 9.35
C THR A 60 -0.93 -5.74 8.14
N TRP A 61 -0.04 -5.25 7.27
CA TRP A 61 -0.37 -4.58 6.01
C TRP A 61 -0.53 -5.58 4.86
N LEU A 62 -1.52 -5.40 3.98
CA LEU A 62 -1.52 -6.12 2.70
C LEU A 62 -0.39 -5.64 1.79
N THR A 63 0.25 -6.58 1.10
CA THR A 63 1.33 -6.29 0.16
C THR A 63 0.86 -5.50 -1.05
N ASP A 64 -0.33 -5.81 -1.60
CA ASP A 64 -0.93 -5.08 -2.72
C ASP A 64 -1.69 -3.86 -2.20
N ALA A 65 -1.06 -2.68 -2.32
CA ALA A 65 -1.61 -1.41 -1.89
C ALA A 65 -2.71 -0.85 -2.83
N ASN A 66 -3.07 -1.57 -3.89
CA ASN A 66 -4.24 -1.29 -4.71
C ASN A 66 -4.99 -2.58 -5.09
N LEU A 67 -5.18 -3.48 -4.11
CA LEU A 67 -5.89 -4.75 -4.33
C LEU A 67 -7.27 -4.57 -4.97
N ALA A 68 -7.95 -3.47 -4.68
CA ALA A 68 -9.26 -3.15 -5.24
C ALA A 68 -9.30 -3.01 -6.77
N THR A 69 -8.15 -2.88 -7.45
CA THR A 69 -8.10 -2.90 -8.92
C THR A 69 -8.26 -4.30 -9.50
N SER A 70 -7.79 -5.32 -8.76
CA SER A 70 -7.75 -6.71 -9.20
C SER A 70 -8.81 -7.57 -8.51
N ASN A 71 -9.32 -7.14 -7.37
CA ASN A 71 -10.31 -7.87 -6.58
C ASN A 71 -11.30 -6.94 -5.87
N SER A 72 -12.53 -6.86 -6.38
CA SER A 72 -13.65 -6.13 -5.78
C SER A 72 -14.50 -6.97 -4.82
N PHE A 73 -14.14 -8.25 -4.61
CA PHE A 73 -14.93 -9.20 -3.82
C PHE A 73 -16.38 -9.36 -4.30
N GLY A 74 -16.59 -9.25 -5.61
CA GLY A 74 -17.91 -9.42 -6.25
C GLY A 74 -18.72 -8.13 -6.38
N LEU A 75 -18.21 -6.99 -5.91
CA LEU A 75 -18.82 -5.69 -6.14
C LEU A 75 -18.62 -5.23 -7.59
N ALA A 76 -19.60 -4.51 -8.13
CA ALA A 76 -19.49 -3.91 -9.46
C ALA A 76 -18.58 -2.69 -9.44
N TYR A 77 -17.72 -2.57 -10.45
CA TYR A 77 -16.98 -1.32 -10.70
C TYR A 77 -17.85 -0.30 -11.41
N ASP A 78 -17.43 0.96 -11.31
CA ASP A 78 -17.94 2.08 -12.07
C ASP A 78 -19.47 2.25 -11.96
N THR A 79 -20.02 1.87 -10.80
CA THR A 79 -21.46 1.85 -10.51
C THR A 79 -21.69 2.31 -9.07
N ASP A 80 -22.84 2.95 -8.84
CA ASP A 80 -23.34 3.29 -7.52
C ASP A 80 -23.68 2.01 -6.72
N LEU A 81 -23.01 1.82 -5.58
CA LEU A 81 -23.17 0.70 -4.66
C LEU A 81 -24.24 0.97 -3.58
N GLY A 82 -24.85 2.16 -3.57
CA GLY A 82 -25.82 2.60 -2.60
C GLY A 82 -25.17 3.35 -1.43
N THR A 83 -26.00 3.70 -0.45
CA THR A 83 -25.58 4.46 0.72
C THR A 83 -25.23 3.51 1.87
N PHE A 84 -24.11 3.75 2.55
CA PHE A 84 -23.66 2.84 3.62
C PHE A 84 -24.48 2.98 4.92
N GLN A 85 -25.16 4.10 5.14
CA GLN A 85 -26.05 4.34 6.29
C GLN A 85 -27.48 4.62 5.79
N PRO A 86 -28.45 3.72 6.01
CA PRO A 86 -29.85 3.96 5.66
C PRO A 86 -30.43 5.13 6.47
N GLY A 87 -31.06 6.09 5.79
CA GLY A 87 -31.81 7.17 6.43
C GLY A 87 -31.06 8.49 6.63
N ASP A 88 -29.82 8.60 6.17
CA ASP A 88 -29.10 9.87 6.14
C ASP A 88 -29.33 10.60 4.78
N PRO A 89 -30.05 11.74 4.76
CA PRO A 89 -30.32 12.50 3.53
C PRO A 89 -29.07 13.20 2.95
N SER A 90 -27.94 13.20 3.66
CA SER A 90 -26.61 13.63 3.19
C SER A 90 -25.73 12.46 2.73
N SER A 91 -26.25 11.22 2.71
CA SER A 91 -25.43 10.04 2.42
C SER A 91 -24.80 10.08 1.03
N MET A 92 -23.47 10.10 1.02
CA MET A 92 -22.69 9.86 -0.18
C MET A 92 -22.76 8.38 -0.54
N THR A 93 -22.83 8.11 -1.83
CA THR A 93 -22.94 6.76 -2.37
C THR A 93 -21.57 6.08 -2.40
N GLY A 94 -21.57 4.78 -2.13
CA GLY A 94 -20.42 3.93 -2.36
C GLY A 94 -20.16 3.81 -3.86
N TYR A 95 -18.89 3.91 -4.23
CA TYR A 95 -18.44 3.82 -5.61
C TYR A 95 -16.99 3.35 -5.62
N ILE A 96 -16.67 2.41 -6.51
CA ILE A 96 -15.32 1.89 -6.74
C ILE A 96 -15.04 2.02 -8.25
N ASN A 97 -14.01 2.77 -8.61
CA ASN A 97 -13.55 2.84 -9.98
C ASN A 97 -12.83 1.56 -10.39
N SER A 98 -12.85 1.25 -11.68
CA SER A 98 -12.08 0.14 -12.26
C SER A 98 -10.56 0.22 -12.07
N ASN A 99 -10.00 1.38 -11.67
CA ASN A 99 -8.59 1.52 -11.30
C ASN A 99 -8.31 1.21 -9.81
N GLY A 100 -9.32 0.86 -9.02
CA GLY A 100 -9.25 0.55 -7.59
C GLY A 100 -9.41 1.74 -6.64
N SER A 101 -9.39 2.98 -7.14
CA SER A 101 -9.78 4.15 -6.34
C SER A 101 -11.27 4.11 -6.02
N MET A 102 -11.67 4.61 -4.86
CA MET A 102 -13.05 4.54 -4.39
C MET A 102 -13.41 5.72 -3.50
N SER A 103 -14.70 6.03 -3.46
CA SER A 103 -15.30 6.88 -2.43
C SER A 103 -15.08 6.29 -1.04
N TRP A 104 -15.07 7.12 0.01
CA TRP A 104 -14.95 6.63 1.37
C TRP A 104 -16.10 5.69 1.78
N PRO A 105 -17.38 5.92 1.42
CA PRO A 105 -18.43 4.92 1.62
C PRO A 105 -18.18 3.64 0.78
N GLY A 106 -17.54 3.78 -0.39
CA GLY A 106 -17.12 2.66 -1.22
C GLY A 106 -16.11 1.74 -0.52
N THR A 107 -15.20 2.29 0.30
CA THR A 107 -14.28 1.48 1.10
C THR A 107 -15.04 0.59 2.08
N ARG A 108 -16.12 1.09 2.69
CA ARG A 108 -16.94 0.32 3.63
C ARG A 108 -17.60 -0.88 2.97
N PHE A 109 -18.19 -0.71 1.79
CA PHE A 109 -18.69 -1.84 0.99
C PHE A 109 -17.58 -2.83 0.62
N TRP A 110 -16.42 -2.33 0.18
CA TRP A 110 -15.30 -3.18 -0.23
C TRP A 110 -14.74 -4.01 0.93
N PHE A 111 -14.51 -3.40 2.10
CA PHE A 111 -14.06 -4.12 3.30
C PHE A 111 -15.13 -5.06 3.86
N GLU A 112 -16.42 -4.70 3.79
CA GLU A 112 -17.51 -5.63 4.16
C GLU A 112 -17.49 -6.87 3.25
N ALA A 113 -17.39 -6.68 1.93
CA ALA A 113 -17.31 -7.78 0.97
C ALA A 113 -16.04 -8.63 1.16
N MET A 114 -14.89 -7.97 1.37
CA MET A 114 -13.61 -8.60 1.68
C MET A 114 -13.70 -9.49 2.92
N ASN A 115 -14.24 -8.96 4.00
CA ASN A 115 -14.36 -9.66 5.27
C ASN A 115 -15.39 -10.80 5.23
N ASN A 116 -16.50 -10.60 4.53
CA ASN A 116 -17.50 -11.65 4.28
C ASN A 116 -16.92 -12.81 3.44
N SER A 117 -15.96 -12.52 2.56
CA SER A 117 -15.27 -13.56 1.77
C SER A 117 -14.24 -14.37 2.57
N GLY A 118 -13.84 -13.90 3.77
CA GLY A 118 -12.76 -14.50 4.55
C GLY A 118 -11.40 -14.39 3.85
N TYR A 119 -11.10 -13.25 3.22
CA TYR A 119 -9.91 -13.08 2.40
C TYR A 119 -8.62 -13.42 3.16
N LEU A 120 -7.84 -14.35 2.59
CA LEU A 120 -6.62 -14.93 3.18
C LEU A 120 -6.84 -15.59 4.55
N GLY A 121 -8.06 -16.05 4.82
CA GLY A 121 -8.43 -16.70 6.08
C GLY A 121 -8.86 -15.74 7.19
N TYR A 122 -9.05 -14.45 6.89
CA TYR A 122 -9.36 -13.42 7.87
C TYR A 122 -10.56 -12.54 7.45
N ASN A 123 -11.23 -11.95 8.45
CA ASN A 123 -12.49 -11.23 8.30
C ASN A 123 -12.53 -9.89 9.07
N ASP A 124 -11.38 -9.34 9.40
CA ASP A 124 -11.17 -8.13 10.20
C ASP A 124 -10.27 -7.12 9.48
N TRP A 125 -10.19 -7.19 8.15
CA TRP A 125 -9.50 -6.18 7.35
C TRP A 125 -10.20 -4.83 7.48
N ARG A 126 -9.42 -3.77 7.63
CA ARG A 126 -9.88 -2.39 7.79
C ARG A 126 -9.00 -1.41 7.02
N LEU A 127 -9.48 -0.17 6.92
CA LEU A 127 -8.64 0.96 6.55
C LEU A 127 -7.61 1.24 7.65
N PRO A 128 -6.49 1.89 7.34
CA PRO A 128 -5.58 2.37 8.36
C PRO A 128 -6.21 3.56 9.07
N THR A 129 -5.95 3.72 10.35
CA THR A 129 -6.56 4.75 11.19
C THR A 129 -5.56 5.81 11.64
N MET A 130 -6.09 6.87 12.26
CA MET A 130 -5.34 7.95 12.88
C MET A 130 -6.09 8.49 14.10
N ILE A 131 -5.39 9.27 14.92
CA ILE A 131 -5.92 10.04 16.04
C ILE A 131 -5.99 11.50 15.61
N ASP A 132 -7.21 12.05 15.61
CA ASP A 132 -7.43 13.50 15.50
C ASP A 132 -7.07 14.14 16.85
N THR A 133 -6.07 15.02 16.86
CA THR A 133 -5.53 15.60 18.09
C THR A 133 -5.86 17.08 18.22
N GLY A 134 -6.30 17.49 19.40
CA GLY A 134 -6.63 18.88 19.65
C GLY A 134 -8.08 19.19 19.27
N ALA A 135 -8.28 20.22 18.44
CA ALA A 135 -9.61 20.61 18.00
C ALA A 135 -10.03 19.76 16.79
N PRO A 136 -11.29 19.28 16.73
CA PRO A 136 -11.78 18.48 15.61
C PRO A 136 -11.42 19.04 14.23
N GLY A 137 -10.92 18.17 13.35
CA GLY A 137 -10.65 18.48 11.95
C GLY A 137 -9.31 19.17 11.72
N CYS A 138 -9.26 20.08 10.75
CA CYS A 138 -8.02 20.79 10.41
C CYS A 138 -8.21 22.29 10.23
N GLU A 139 -7.90 23.04 11.28
CA GLU A 139 -8.05 24.50 11.30
C GLU A 139 -7.06 25.22 10.38
N ALA A 140 -5.86 24.66 10.21
CA ALA A 140 -4.81 25.19 9.32
C ALA A 140 -3.83 24.09 8.91
N ILE A 141 -3.24 24.22 7.72
CA ILE A 141 -2.13 23.36 7.32
C ILE A 141 -0.90 23.73 8.14
N VAL A 142 -0.47 22.82 9.01
CA VAL A 142 0.75 22.94 9.80
C VAL A 142 1.87 22.10 9.16
N PHE A 143 3.13 22.41 9.48
CA PHE A 143 4.29 21.76 8.87
C PHE A 143 5.09 20.85 9.80
N SER A 144 4.67 20.71 11.07
CA SER A 144 5.24 19.76 12.03
C SER A 144 4.33 19.63 13.26
N GLY A 145 4.39 18.48 13.93
CA GLY A 145 3.95 18.33 15.33
C GLY A 145 2.43 18.35 15.58
N THR A 146 1.62 18.14 14.55
CA THR A 146 0.16 18.01 14.65
C THR A 146 -0.30 16.79 13.86
N ASP A 147 -1.57 16.45 13.93
CA ASP A 147 -2.24 15.43 13.12
C ASP A 147 -2.70 15.93 11.74
N CYS A 148 -2.56 17.23 11.45
CA CYS A 148 -2.92 17.80 10.16
C CYS A 148 -1.77 18.53 9.44
N GLY A 149 -1.67 18.32 8.13
CA GLY A 149 -0.71 19.00 7.26
C GLY A 149 0.46 18.11 6.90
N TYR A 150 1.68 18.58 7.13
CA TYR A 150 2.92 17.91 6.75
C TYR A 150 3.79 17.62 7.97
N ASN A 151 4.62 16.57 7.88
CA ASN A 151 5.43 16.08 9.01
C ASN A 151 4.57 15.90 10.26
N VAL A 152 3.39 15.30 10.05
CA VAL A 152 2.41 15.06 11.10
C VAL A 152 2.92 14.03 12.11
N LEU A 153 2.26 13.96 13.26
CA LEU A 153 2.59 12.99 14.31
C LEU A 153 2.46 11.56 13.75
N THR A 154 3.51 10.79 14.01
CA THR A 154 3.62 9.35 13.71
C THR A 154 3.62 8.59 15.02
N VAL A 155 3.95 7.29 15.02
CA VAL A 155 4.24 6.58 16.28
C VAL A 155 5.30 7.32 17.12
N ASP A 156 5.05 7.45 18.42
CA ASP A 156 6.00 8.05 19.37
C ASP A 156 6.79 7.00 20.16
N THR A 157 7.75 7.45 20.98
CA THR A 157 8.62 6.57 21.77
C THR A 157 7.89 5.84 22.91
N SER A 158 6.66 6.25 23.24
CA SER A 158 5.80 5.56 24.21
C SER A 158 4.96 4.46 23.57
N GLY A 159 4.96 4.36 22.24
CA GLY A 159 4.15 3.42 21.46
C GLY A 159 2.78 3.97 21.07
N THR A 160 2.51 5.25 21.27
CA THR A 160 1.25 5.86 20.81
C THR A 160 1.30 6.04 19.30
N VAL A 161 0.39 5.39 18.57
CA VAL A 161 0.29 5.49 17.11
C VAL A 161 -0.71 6.58 16.75
N TYR A 162 -0.22 7.75 16.31
CA TYR A 162 -1.08 8.86 15.91
C TYR A 162 -1.64 8.71 14.49
N SER A 163 -0.90 8.07 13.58
CA SER A 163 -1.38 7.76 12.24
C SER A 163 -0.59 6.59 11.68
N GLU A 164 -1.29 5.51 11.35
CA GLU A 164 -0.69 4.30 10.79
C GLU A 164 -0.08 4.60 9.42
N MET A 165 -0.79 5.34 8.55
CA MET A 165 -0.26 5.73 7.24
C MET A 165 0.89 6.71 7.35
N ALA A 166 0.84 7.69 8.26
CA ALA A 166 1.95 8.62 8.42
C ALA A 166 3.20 7.89 8.93
N THR A 167 3.03 6.95 9.87
CA THR A 167 4.13 6.11 10.34
C THR A 167 4.72 5.25 9.23
N LEU A 168 3.85 4.60 8.43
CA LEU A 168 4.28 3.86 7.25
C LEU A 168 5.08 4.76 6.30
N PHE A 169 4.58 5.95 5.98
CA PHE A 169 5.18 6.86 5.02
C PHE A 169 6.51 7.44 5.51
N TYR A 170 6.54 8.04 6.71
CA TYR A 170 7.69 8.79 7.22
C TYR A 170 8.74 7.92 7.90
N ASN A 171 8.33 6.92 8.69
CA ASN A 171 9.26 6.13 9.51
C ASN A 171 9.61 4.83 8.79
N THR A 172 8.60 4.02 8.47
CA THR A 172 8.81 2.68 7.89
C THR A 172 9.44 2.78 6.51
N LEU A 173 8.88 3.61 5.62
CA LEU A 173 9.41 3.81 4.27
C LEU A 173 10.44 4.95 4.19
N GLY A 174 10.55 5.81 5.21
CA GLY A 174 11.55 6.88 5.22
C GLY A 174 11.34 7.96 4.16
N ASN A 175 10.11 8.16 3.69
CA ASN A 175 9.79 9.23 2.73
C ASN A 175 9.70 10.58 3.47
N ASP A 176 10.15 11.68 2.87
CA ASP A 176 9.95 13.01 3.48
C ASP A 176 8.76 13.76 2.87
N ALA A 177 8.15 14.65 3.65
CA ALA A 177 7.10 15.55 3.18
C ALA A 177 7.56 16.55 2.08
N SER A 178 6.60 17.10 1.34
CA SER A 178 6.83 18.16 0.35
C SER A 178 7.01 19.55 0.97
N ARG A 179 6.71 19.68 2.27
CA ARG A 179 7.01 20.84 3.10
C ARG A 179 7.96 20.42 4.20
N ARG A 180 9.04 21.16 4.39
CA ARG A 180 9.89 21.04 5.58
C ARG A 180 9.17 21.65 6.78
N GLU A 181 9.70 21.38 7.98
CA GLU A 181 9.18 21.95 9.22
C GLU A 181 9.23 23.48 9.25
N ASP A 182 10.19 24.09 8.55
CA ASP A 182 10.29 25.54 8.36
C ASP A 182 9.31 26.09 7.28
N GLY A 183 8.45 25.25 6.71
CA GLY A 183 7.50 25.58 5.67
C GLY A 183 8.08 25.66 4.26
N SER A 184 9.39 25.52 4.08
CA SER A 184 10.00 25.56 2.76
C SER A 184 9.62 24.35 1.90
N ILE A 185 9.61 24.55 0.58
CA ILE A 185 9.08 23.57 -0.38
C ILE A 185 10.18 22.59 -0.80
N ARG A 186 9.86 21.30 -0.79
CA ARG A 186 10.57 20.26 -1.53
C ARG A 186 9.78 19.93 -2.80
N ASN A 187 10.37 20.19 -3.96
CA ASN A 187 9.74 19.90 -5.24
C ASN A 187 9.79 18.39 -5.58
N GLY A 188 8.85 17.96 -6.42
CA GLY A 188 8.80 16.58 -6.95
C GLY A 188 7.89 15.64 -6.14
N ASN A 189 7.82 14.40 -6.62
CA ASN A 189 7.15 13.31 -5.92
C ASN A 189 7.90 12.97 -4.63
N ARG A 190 7.15 12.76 -3.55
CA ARG A 190 7.68 12.43 -2.22
C ARG A 190 7.52 10.97 -1.83
N LEU A 191 6.73 10.20 -2.57
CA LEU A 191 6.85 8.74 -2.52
C LEU A 191 8.12 8.39 -3.29
N THR A 192 9.23 8.21 -2.58
CA THR A 192 10.54 7.86 -3.17
C THR A 192 10.96 6.44 -2.83
N ASN A 193 10.42 5.88 -1.76
CA ASN A 193 10.59 4.49 -1.36
C ASN A 193 9.20 3.86 -1.12
N THR A 194 8.95 2.74 -1.76
CA THR A 194 7.73 1.94 -1.58
C THR A 194 7.93 0.72 -0.69
N GLY A 195 9.16 0.45 -0.26
CA GLY A 195 9.48 -0.76 0.50
C GLY A 195 9.00 -2.01 -0.25
N PRO A 196 8.47 -3.01 0.45
CA PRO A 196 8.07 -4.25 -0.19
C PRO A 196 6.66 -4.20 -0.84
N PHE A 197 5.97 -3.06 -0.78
CA PHE A 197 4.58 -2.97 -1.24
C PHE A 197 4.50 -2.96 -2.77
N ALA A 198 3.61 -3.81 -3.29
CA ALA A 198 3.18 -3.79 -4.68
C ALA A 198 2.09 -2.73 -4.86
N ASN A 199 2.05 -2.11 -6.05
CA ASN A 199 1.03 -1.13 -6.43
C ASN A 199 0.81 0.02 -5.42
N LEU A 200 1.85 0.40 -4.67
CA LEU A 200 1.81 1.60 -3.84
C LEU A 200 1.97 2.84 -4.70
N LEU A 201 0.89 3.61 -4.83
CA LEU A 201 0.80 4.71 -5.79
C LEU A 201 1.12 6.06 -5.14
N SER A 202 1.66 6.98 -5.94
CA SER A 202 1.88 8.38 -5.55
C SER A 202 0.57 9.17 -5.58
N ASP A 203 -0.35 8.83 -4.68
CA ASP A 203 -1.73 9.32 -4.71
C ASP A 203 -2.33 9.48 -3.31
N TYR A 204 -3.64 9.72 -3.23
CA TYR A 204 -4.41 9.83 -1.98
C TYR A 204 -4.85 8.45 -1.48
N TYR A 205 -4.75 8.22 -0.18
CA TYR A 205 -5.19 7.01 0.50
C TYR A 205 -6.11 7.37 1.66
N TRP A 206 -7.28 6.73 1.71
CA TRP A 206 -8.25 6.95 2.78
C TRP A 206 -7.74 6.45 4.13
N SER A 207 -8.05 7.19 5.19
CA SER A 207 -8.04 6.70 6.56
C SER A 207 -9.44 6.28 6.98
N GLU A 208 -9.52 5.38 7.95
CA GLU A 208 -10.76 5.01 8.60
C GLU A 208 -11.42 6.18 9.35
N MET A 209 -10.64 7.16 9.78
CA MET A 209 -11.13 8.25 10.63
C MET A 209 -12.01 9.23 9.86
N GLU A 210 -13.24 9.44 10.32
CA GLU A 210 -14.08 10.57 9.87
C GLU A 210 -13.56 11.89 10.46
N ASP A 211 -13.69 12.97 9.71
CA ASP A 211 -13.37 14.30 10.23
C ASP A 211 -14.41 14.70 11.28
N GLN A 212 -14.01 14.81 12.54
CA GLN A 212 -14.95 15.10 13.63
C GLN A 212 -15.59 16.49 13.54
N SER A 213 -15.00 17.42 12.78
CA SER A 213 -15.58 18.74 12.55
C SER A 213 -16.75 18.71 11.55
N ASP A 214 -16.74 17.74 10.63
CA ASP A 214 -17.78 17.53 9.63
C ASP A 214 -17.87 16.04 9.22
N PRO A 215 -18.34 15.18 10.12
CA PRO A 215 -18.29 13.73 9.93
C PRO A 215 -19.27 13.24 8.87
N LEU A 216 -20.24 14.06 8.44
CA LEU A 216 -21.17 13.68 7.39
C LEU A 216 -20.50 13.70 6.01
N PHE A 217 -19.62 14.69 5.77
CA PHE A 217 -19.06 14.92 4.44
C PHE A 217 -17.59 14.57 4.31
N ASN A 218 -16.82 14.58 5.40
CA ASN A 218 -15.36 14.49 5.33
C ASN A 218 -14.80 13.29 6.09
N ALA A 219 -13.72 12.74 5.54
CA ALA A 219 -12.88 11.74 6.17
C ALA A 219 -11.42 12.08 5.93
N TRP A 220 -10.55 11.60 6.81
CA TRP A 220 -9.13 11.83 6.72
C TRP A 220 -8.49 11.00 5.61
N TYR A 221 -7.45 11.54 4.99
CA TYR A 221 -6.60 10.83 4.05
C TYR A 221 -5.13 11.19 4.27
N LEU A 222 -4.23 10.32 3.80
CA LEU A 222 -2.82 10.66 3.58
C LEU A 222 -2.51 10.67 2.07
N ARG A 223 -1.87 11.73 1.59
CA ARG A 223 -1.38 11.82 0.21
C ARG A 223 0.08 11.39 0.12
N PHE A 224 0.33 10.19 -0.39
CA PHE A 224 1.67 9.61 -0.55
C PHE A 224 2.55 10.43 -1.51
N ARG A 225 1.97 11.15 -2.46
CA ARG A 225 2.73 12.07 -3.33
C ARG A 225 3.46 13.17 -2.57
N SER A 226 2.98 13.56 -1.39
CA SER A 226 3.49 14.73 -0.68
C SER A 226 3.67 14.57 0.82
N GLY A 227 3.18 13.48 1.42
CA GLY A 227 3.03 13.37 2.87
C GLY A 227 2.08 14.43 3.43
N LEU A 228 0.96 14.71 2.77
CA LEU A 228 -0.07 15.60 3.33
C LEU A 228 -1.14 14.74 4.00
N GLN A 229 -1.38 14.94 5.29
CA GLN A 229 -2.54 14.40 6.00
C GLN A 229 -3.60 15.50 6.13
N PHE A 230 -4.82 15.24 5.68
CA PHE A 230 -5.87 16.26 5.64
C PHE A 230 -7.27 15.61 5.53
N PRO A 231 -8.35 16.27 5.98
CA PRO A 231 -9.71 15.83 5.69
C PRO A 231 -10.08 16.11 4.23
N GLY A 232 -10.87 15.23 3.62
CA GLY A 232 -11.39 15.41 2.27
C GLY A 232 -12.80 14.86 2.11
N PHE A 233 -13.54 15.41 1.14
CA PHE A 233 -14.89 14.97 0.83
C PHE A 233 -14.95 13.48 0.56
N LYS A 234 -15.79 12.76 1.29
CA LYS A 234 -15.97 11.30 1.19
C LYS A 234 -16.41 10.81 -0.20
N ALA A 235 -16.93 11.68 -1.08
CA ALA A 235 -17.24 11.33 -2.48
C ALA A 235 -16.02 11.33 -3.41
N ASN A 236 -14.89 11.90 -2.98
CA ASN A 236 -13.65 11.84 -3.75
C ASN A 236 -13.18 10.39 -3.92
N GLN A 237 -12.42 10.13 -4.98
CA GLN A 237 -11.99 8.78 -5.31
C GLN A 237 -10.52 8.59 -4.92
N PHE A 238 -10.27 7.98 -3.77
CA PHE A 238 -8.92 7.69 -3.25
C PHE A 238 -8.72 6.19 -3.07
N TYR A 239 -7.48 5.74 -2.94
CA TYR A 239 -7.16 4.33 -2.78
C TYR A 239 -7.38 3.87 -1.32
N ALA A 240 -7.53 2.56 -1.14
CA ALA A 240 -7.67 1.92 0.16
C ALA A 240 -6.51 0.93 0.36
N LEU A 241 -5.67 1.19 1.36
CA LEU A 241 -4.61 0.28 1.79
C LEU A 241 -5.11 -0.55 2.96
N ALA A 242 -5.32 -1.85 2.75
CA ALA A 242 -5.88 -2.72 3.76
C ALA A 242 -4.86 -3.12 4.83
N VAL A 243 -5.30 -3.06 6.09
CA VAL A 243 -4.55 -3.52 7.26
C VAL A 243 -5.45 -4.34 8.17
N ARG A 244 -4.84 -5.03 9.13
CA ARG A 244 -5.52 -5.60 10.30
C ARG A 244 -4.67 -5.47 11.53
N ASP A 245 -5.29 -5.61 12.70
CA ASP A 245 -4.58 -5.61 13.98
C ASP A 245 -3.77 -6.89 14.16
N GLY A 246 -2.61 -6.76 14.81
CA GLY A 246 -1.74 -7.85 15.19
C GLY A 246 -1.03 -8.55 14.03
N ASP A 247 -0.38 -9.65 14.42
CA ASP A 247 0.31 -10.57 13.52
C ASP A 247 -0.63 -11.64 12.95
N VAL A 248 -0.27 -12.18 11.78
CA VAL A 248 -0.93 -13.32 11.13
C VAL A 248 0.00 -14.54 11.13
N SER A 249 -0.57 -15.74 11.26
CA SER A 249 0.23 -16.95 11.16
C SER A 249 0.59 -17.19 9.71
N ALA A 250 1.89 -17.25 9.40
CA ALA A 250 2.32 -17.80 8.11
C ALA A 250 1.83 -19.25 7.98
N VAL A 251 1.39 -19.63 6.79
CA VAL A 251 1.01 -21.01 6.50
C VAL A 251 2.26 -21.88 6.62
N PRO A 252 2.28 -22.92 7.49
CA PRO A 252 3.43 -23.80 7.57
C PRO A 252 3.67 -24.47 6.22
N VAL A 253 4.88 -24.32 5.68
CA VAL A 253 5.28 -25.02 4.44
C VAL A 253 4.95 -26.50 4.63
N PRO A 254 4.12 -27.11 3.76
CA PRO A 254 3.65 -28.47 3.97
C PRO A 254 4.81 -29.42 4.26
N ALA A 255 4.64 -30.32 5.23
CA ALA A 255 5.68 -31.30 5.61
C ALA A 255 6.23 -32.09 4.40
N ALA A 256 5.44 -32.19 3.32
CA ALA A 256 5.85 -32.72 2.02
C ALA A 256 7.11 -32.05 1.46
N VAL A 257 7.32 -30.73 1.60
CA VAL A 257 8.53 -30.05 1.11
C VAL A 257 9.76 -30.53 1.88
N TRP A 258 9.65 -30.71 3.20
CA TRP A 258 10.71 -31.30 4.03
C TRP A 258 10.93 -32.78 3.70
N LEU A 259 9.86 -33.53 3.42
CA LEU A 259 9.90 -34.95 3.04
C LEU A 259 10.54 -35.17 1.66
N PHE A 260 10.20 -34.35 0.67
CA PHE A 260 10.79 -34.42 -0.66
C PHE A 260 12.22 -33.86 -0.68
N GLY A 261 12.50 -32.78 0.04
CA GLY A 261 13.86 -32.25 0.19
C GLY A 261 14.79 -33.27 0.85
N SER A 262 14.40 -33.83 1.99
CA SER A 262 15.19 -34.86 2.68
C SER A 262 15.23 -36.19 1.93
N GLY A 263 14.13 -36.60 1.31
CA GLY A 263 14.04 -37.80 0.49
C GLY A 263 14.96 -37.74 -0.74
N LEU A 264 15.00 -36.60 -1.43
CA LEU A 264 15.87 -36.40 -2.59
C LEU A 264 17.36 -36.40 -2.19
N ILE A 265 17.72 -35.76 -1.08
CA ILE A 265 19.08 -35.82 -0.52
C ILE A 265 19.45 -37.27 -0.16
N GLY A 266 18.53 -38.02 0.46
CA GLY A 266 18.71 -39.42 0.78
C GLY A 266 18.95 -40.30 -0.46
N LEU A 267 18.17 -40.09 -1.53
CA LEU A 267 18.32 -40.81 -2.79
C LEU A 267 19.64 -40.49 -3.51
N ILE A 268 20.07 -39.21 -3.51
CA ILE A 268 21.37 -38.81 -4.06
C ILE A 268 22.52 -39.46 -3.27
N GLY A 269 22.41 -39.52 -1.95
CA GLY A 269 23.37 -40.21 -1.09
C GLY A 269 23.47 -41.71 -1.40
N LEU A 270 22.33 -42.38 -1.59
CA LEU A 270 22.27 -43.80 -1.97
C LEU A 270 22.86 -44.05 -3.38
N ALA A 271 22.58 -43.18 -4.35
CA ALA A 271 23.11 -43.29 -5.70
C ALA A 271 24.64 -43.13 -5.75
N ARG A 272 25.20 -42.16 -4.99
CA ARG A 272 26.65 -41.97 -4.88
C ARG A 272 27.37 -43.17 -4.25
N ARG A 273 26.75 -43.77 -3.24
CA ARG A 273 27.30 -44.96 -2.57
C ARG A 273 27.37 -46.19 -3.50
N LYS A 274 26.40 -46.35 -4.40
CA LYS A 274 26.41 -47.41 -5.41
C LYS A 274 27.52 -47.23 -6.45
N ASN A 275 27.79 -45.99 -6.88
CA ASN A 275 28.88 -45.72 -7.84
C ASN A 275 30.28 -45.92 -7.23
N ALA A 276 30.47 -45.60 -5.95
CA ALA A 276 31.73 -45.84 -5.24
C ALA A 276 32.03 -47.34 -5.07
N ALA A 277 31.00 -48.17 -4.83
CA ALA A 277 31.17 -49.62 -4.72
C ALA A 277 31.48 -50.31 -6.06
N TYR A 278 31.04 -49.73 -7.18
CA TYR A 278 31.28 -50.28 -8.53
C TYR A 278 32.69 -49.99 -9.06
N GLN A 279 33.45 -49.05 -8.47
CA GLN A 279 34.84 -48.78 -8.84
C GLN A 279 35.87 -49.55 -8.02
N GLN A 280 35.43 -50.42 -7.10
CA GLN A 280 36.29 -51.29 -6.28
C GLN A 280 36.15 -52.78 -6.60
N ALA A 281 35.43 -53.12 -7.67
CA ALA A 281 35.31 -54.47 -8.24
C ALA A 281 35.97 -54.51 -9.62
#